data_AF-A0A8J7HEH2-F1
#
_entry.id   AF-A0A8J7HEH2-F1
#
_cell.length_a   1.000
_cell.length_b   1.000
_cell.length_c   1.000
_cell.angle_alpha   90.00
_cell.angle_beta   90.00
_cell.angle_gamma   90.00
#
_symmetry.space_group_name_H-M   'P 1'
#
loop_
_entity.id
_entity.type
_entity.pdbx_description
1 polymer ?
#
loop_
_entity_poly.entity_id
_entity_poly.type
_entity_poly.pdbx_seq_one_letter_code
_entity_poly.pdbx_strand_id
1 'polypeptide(L)'
;MIVKGIDLSITEEFVFMELIGKKLVKKPKIKIGNSKLYTMVSIIIELVLMDHIKIDENSQLIMKNPKLTGIQYYDDVLDKIKSKKTRSIRSWMEYFYTHTKLRNNIFNAVVDSIIKKQAIEVIGSSSKKDYSDYMNIGDMMIQKIRAELLEEGNIDENTMYLVLLMDSNKMLTSYFSDYEYKSLVEKMEMVYESKATDTFKIIKKAMKDIEALSAITVIGDLISSIG
;
A
#
# COMPACT_ATOMS: atom_id res chain seq x y z
N MET A 1 4.81 4.11 12.09
CA MET A 1 4.38 4.08 13.51
C MET A 1 5.41 3.28 14.30
N ILE A 2 5.82 3.74 15.49
CA ILE A 2 6.77 2.97 16.33
C ILE A 2 6.01 2.07 17.29
N VAL A 3 6.08 0.76 17.08
CA VAL A 3 5.46 -0.25 17.95
C VAL A 3 6.55 -1.09 18.60
N LYS A 4 6.66 -1.05 19.92
CA LYS A 4 7.63 -1.86 20.70
C LYS A 4 9.07 -1.73 20.18
N GLY A 5 9.46 -0.54 19.70
CA GLY A 5 10.78 -0.26 19.14
C GLY A 5 10.95 -0.62 17.66
N ILE A 6 9.90 -1.16 17.01
CA ILE A 6 9.86 -1.41 15.57
C ILE A 6 9.21 -0.22 14.89
N ASP A 7 9.95 0.42 14.00
CA ASP A 7 9.43 1.48 13.14
C ASP A 7 9.20 0.95 11.73
N LEU A 8 7.94 0.90 11.32
CA LEU A 8 7.54 0.49 9.97
C LEU A 8 7.15 1.72 9.16
N SER A 9 7.60 1.75 7.91
CA SER A 9 7.15 2.73 6.92
C SER A 9 5.76 2.38 6.41
N ILE A 10 5.02 3.32 5.81
CA ILE A 10 3.70 3.10 5.20
C ILE A 10 3.76 1.92 4.22
N THR A 11 4.85 1.79 3.46
CA THR A 11 5.07 0.64 2.57
C THR A 11 5.08 -0.68 3.33
N GLU A 12 5.83 -0.74 4.43
CA GLU A 12 5.94 -1.94 5.26
C GLU A 12 4.65 -2.22 6.03
N GLU A 13 3.98 -1.19 6.58
CA GLU A 13 2.68 -1.30 7.26
C GLU A 13 1.62 -1.88 6.30
N PHE A 14 1.54 -1.40 5.07
CA PHE A 14 0.63 -1.92 4.06
C PHE A 14 0.91 -3.39 3.71
N VAL A 15 2.18 -3.74 3.46
CA VAL A 15 2.56 -5.13 3.14
C VAL A 15 2.37 -6.05 4.34
N PHE A 16 2.67 -5.58 5.55
CA PHE A 16 2.41 -6.31 6.79
C PHE A 16 0.94 -6.71 6.89
N MET A 17 0.02 -5.76 6.69
CA MET A 17 -1.42 -6.00 6.77
C MET A 17 -1.92 -6.96 5.67
N GLU A 18 -1.27 -6.98 4.50
CA GLU A 18 -1.53 -7.96 3.44
C GLU A 18 -1.09 -9.38 3.84
N LEU A 19 0.07 -9.52 4.50
CA LEU A 19 0.61 -10.83 4.89
C LEU A 19 -0.19 -11.46 6.03
N ILE A 20 -0.55 -10.66 7.04
CA ILE A 20 -1.24 -11.12 8.25
C ILE A 20 -2.76 -11.20 8.05
N GLY A 21 -3.32 -10.30 7.23
CA GLY A 21 -4.77 -10.15 7.06
C GLY A 21 -5.51 -11.41 6.63
N LYS A 22 -4.83 -12.35 5.95
CA LYS A 22 -5.42 -13.63 5.52
C LYS A 22 -5.92 -14.50 6.67
N LYS A 23 -5.42 -14.31 7.89
CA LYS A 23 -5.82 -15.06 9.09
C LYS A 23 -6.94 -14.40 9.90
N LEU A 24 -7.28 -13.14 9.58
CA LEU A 24 -8.26 -12.34 10.30
C LEU A 24 -9.65 -12.36 9.64
N VAL A 25 -9.78 -13.05 8.50
CA VAL A 25 -11.01 -13.10 7.70
C VAL A 25 -11.88 -14.31 8.06
N LYS A 26 -13.10 -14.05 8.56
CA LYS A 26 -14.12 -15.10 8.82
C LYS A 26 -14.84 -15.59 7.55
N LYS A 27 -14.81 -14.83 6.44
CA LYS A 27 -15.39 -15.19 5.13
C LYS A 27 -14.55 -14.61 3.99
N PRO A 28 -13.88 -15.42 3.17
CA PRO A 28 -13.08 -14.90 2.06
C PRO A 28 -14.01 -14.22 1.03
N LYS A 29 -14.08 -12.89 1.06
CA LYS A 29 -14.61 -12.12 -0.08
C LYS A 29 -13.59 -12.23 -1.23
N ILE A 30 -14.07 -12.16 -2.46
CA ILE A 30 -13.21 -12.17 -3.66
C ILE A 30 -12.14 -11.09 -3.49
N LYS A 31 -10.87 -11.48 -3.52
CA LYS A 31 -9.77 -10.54 -3.42
C LYS A 31 -9.64 -9.80 -4.76
N ILE A 32 -10.20 -8.60 -4.82
CA ILE A 32 -10.21 -7.76 -6.04
C ILE A 32 -8.93 -6.90 -6.16
N GLY A 33 -8.08 -6.88 -5.12
CA GLY A 33 -6.88 -6.04 -5.05
C GLY A 33 -5.57 -6.70 -5.50
N ASN A 34 -4.79 -6.00 -6.33
CA ASN A 34 -3.42 -6.39 -6.69
C ASN A 34 -2.41 -5.81 -5.67
N SER A 35 -2.29 -6.44 -4.50
CA SER A 35 -1.47 -5.93 -3.39
C SER A 35 -0.02 -5.64 -3.77
N LYS A 36 0.56 -6.41 -4.70
CA LYS A 36 1.92 -6.16 -5.19
C LYS A 36 2.03 -4.89 -6.03
N LEU A 37 0.99 -4.53 -6.77
CA LEU A 37 0.94 -3.26 -7.50
C LEU A 37 0.70 -2.08 -6.54
N TYR A 38 -0.19 -2.24 -5.56
CA TYR A 38 -0.39 -1.24 -4.50
C TYR A 38 0.87 -1.02 -3.64
N THR A 39 1.73 -2.03 -3.51
CA THR A 39 3.07 -1.86 -2.90
C THR A 39 3.94 -0.89 -3.70
N MET A 40 3.80 -0.81 -5.03
CA MET A 40 4.54 0.18 -5.83
C MET A 40 4.00 1.58 -5.59
N VAL A 41 2.68 1.73 -5.39
CA VAL A 41 2.08 3.01 -5.04
C VAL A 41 2.55 3.48 -3.67
N SER A 42 2.58 2.58 -2.67
CA SER A 42 3.06 2.92 -1.34
C SER A 42 4.54 3.32 -1.33
N ILE A 43 5.37 2.69 -2.16
CA ILE A 43 6.77 3.12 -2.36
C ILE A 43 6.83 4.53 -2.96
N ILE A 44 6.01 4.84 -3.98
CA ILE A 44 5.98 6.18 -4.56
C ILE A 44 5.53 7.22 -3.54
N ILE A 45 4.53 6.91 -2.70
CA ILE A 45 4.09 7.79 -1.60
C ILE A 45 5.28 8.09 -0.68
N GLU A 46 5.97 7.07 -0.21
CA GLU A 46 7.14 7.24 0.69
C GLU A 46 8.25 8.06 0.05
N LEU A 47 8.58 7.78 -1.21
CA LEU A 47 9.59 8.54 -1.94
C LEU A 47 9.20 10.03 -2.14
N VAL A 48 7.90 10.34 -2.19
CA VAL A 48 7.41 11.72 -2.18
C VAL A 48 7.57 12.35 -0.80
N LEU A 49 7.17 11.65 0.26
CA LEU A 49 7.28 12.14 1.64
C LEU A 49 8.75 12.35 2.06
N MET A 50 9.67 11.55 1.52
CA MET A 50 11.12 11.68 1.72
C MET A 50 11.79 12.73 0.79
N ASP A 51 11.03 13.49 0.00
CA ASP A 51 11.50 14.49 -0.99
C ASP A 51 12.52 13.93 -2.02
N HIS A 52 12.46 12.62 -2.31
CA HIS A 52 13.24 12.02 -3.40
C HIS A 52 12.61 12.28 -4.76
N ILE A 53 11.29 12.30 -4.81
CA ILE A 53 10.50 12.64 -6.00
C ILE A 53 9.40 13.62 -5.62
N LYS A 54 8.90 14.38 -6.59
CA LYS A 54 7.64 15.12 -6.47
C LYS A 54 6.68 14.69 -7.56
N ILE A 55 5.39 14.90 -7.31
CA ILE A 55 4.36 14.77 -8.32
C ILE A 55 4.00 16.18 -8.78
N ASP A 56 4.17 16.47 -10.07
CA ASP A 56 3.79 17.76 -10.64
C ASP A 56 2.28 17.85 -10.94
N GLU A 57 1.83 19.02 -11.39
CA GLU A 57 0.44 19.28 -11.75
C GLU A 57 -0.08 18.39 -12.90
N ASN A 58 0.82 17.85 -13.72
CA ASN A 58 0.53 16.89 -14.80
C ASN A 58 0.60 15.44 -14.30
N SER A 59 0.63 15.23 -12.98
CA SER A 59 0.76 13.93 -12.32
C SER A 59 2.07 13.19 -12.64
N GLN A 60 3.09 13.88 -13.14
CA GLN A 60 4.40 13.33 -13.49
C GLN A 60 5.30 13.20 -12.27
N LEU A 61 6.03 12.08 -12.20
CA LEU A 61 7.05 11.87 -11.18
C LEU A 61 8.34 12.60 -11.61
N ILE A 62 8.69 13.64 -10.88
CA ILE A 62 9.89 14.44 -11.11
C ILE A 62 10.93 14.10 -10.04
N MET A 63 12.13 13.71 -10.48
CA MET A 63 13.26 13.44 -9.57
C MET A 63 13.68 14.74 -8.86
N LYS A 64 13.79 14.68 -7.54
CA LYS A 64 14.21 15.80 -6.68
C LYS A 64 15.56 15.52 -6.05
N ASN A 65 15.72 14.34 -5.48
CA ASN A 65 16.98 13.88 -4.90
C ASN A 65 17.34 12.48 -5.46
N PRO A 66 18.34 12.37 -6.33
CA PRO A 66 18.72 11.09 -6.95
C PRO A 66 19.64 10.23 -6.06
N LYS A 67 19.93 10.65 -4.83
CA LYS A 67 20.72 9.84 -3.88
C LYS A 67 19.92 8.59 -3.49
N LEU A 68 20.65 7.52 -3.20
CA LEU A 68 20.06 6.30 -2.65
C LEU A 68 19.58 6.55 -1.23
N THR A 69 18.44 5.94 -0.89
CA THR A 69 17.84 5.93 0.45
C THR A 69 18.55 4.97 1.40
N GLY A 70 19.28 3.99 0.86
CA GLY A 70 19.88 2.90 1.65
C GLY A 70 18.90 1.76 1.94
N ILE A 71 17.66 1.86 1.44
CA ILE A 71 16.63 0.84 1.54
C ILE A 71 16.40 0.26 0.14
N GLN A 72 16.71 -1.02 -0.03
CA GLN A 72 16.76 -1.68 -1.34
C GLN A 72 15.51 -1.47 -2.21
N TYR A 73 14.30 -1.66 -1.65
CA TYR A 73 13.08 -1.58 -2.44
C TYR A 73 12.72 -0.14 -2.87
N TYR A 74 13.16 0.88 -2.12
CA TYR A 74 13.06 2.28 -2.54
C TYR A 74 14.07 2.59 -3.64
N ASP A 75 15.31 2.12 -3.46
CA ASP A 75 16.40 2.33 -4.41
C ASP A 75 16.12 1.65 -5.76
N ASP A 76 15.56 0.44 -5.74
CA ASP A 76 15.12 -0.28 -6.94
C ASP A 76 14.09 0.52 -7.75
N VAL A 77 13.13 1.18 -7.08
CA VAL A 77 12.13 2.01 -7.76
C VAL A 77 12.74 3.32 -8.25
N LEU A 78 13.57 3.98 -7.44
CA LEU A 78 14.26 5.22 -7.82
C LEU A 78 15.14 5.01 -9.05
N ASP A 79 15.90 3.93 -9.10
CA ASP A 79 16.74 3.59 -10.25
C ASP A 79 15.92 3.40 -11.52
N LYS A 80 14.74 2.78 -11.42
CA LYS A 80 13.82 2.69 -12.56
C LYS A 80 13.32 4.04 -13.00
N ILE A 81 12.87 4.88 -12.06
CA ILE A 81 12.41 6.24 -12.36
C ILE A 81 13.50 7.05 -13.04
N LYS A 82 14.73 6.99 -12.52
CA LYS A 82 15.91 7.68 -13.07
C LYS A 82 16.28 7.20 -14.48
N SER A 83 16.16 5.90 -14.75
CA SER A 83 16.57 5.30 -16.03
C SER A 83 15.62 5.57 -17.21
N LYS A 84 14.46 6.18 -16.96
CA LYS A 84 13.42 6.38 -17.98
C LYS A 84 13.06 7.86 -18.11
N LYS A 85 12.44 8.20 -19.25
CA LYS A 85 11.80 9.50 -19.42
C LYS A 85 10.73 9.70 -18.34
N THR A 86 10.57 10.95 -17.94
CA THR A 86 9.51 11.42 -17.05
C THR A 86 8.15 10.89 -17.48
N ARG A 87 7.39 10.38 -16.52
CA ARG A 87 6.12 9.67 -16.72
C ARG A 87 5.17 10.00 -15.58
N SER A 88 3.88 9.94 -15.87
CA SER A 88 2.84 10.04 -14.85
C SER A 88 2.89 8.87 -13.87
N ILE A 89 2.39 9.08 -12.65
CA ILE A 89 2.19 8.00 -11.67
C ILE A 89 1.37 6.84 -12.28
N ARG A 90 0.33 7.14 -13.07
CA ARG A 90 -0.46 6.14 -13.80
C ARG A 90 0.40 5.32 -14.76
N SER A 91 1.24 5.98 -15.57
CA SER A 91 2.11 5.27 -16.53
C SER A 91 3.15 4.39 -15.81
N TRP A 92 3.61 4.80 -14.63
CA TRP A 92 4.43 3.93 -13.77
C TRP A 92 3.67 2.72 -13.26
N MET A 93 2.39 2.86 -12.90
CA MET A 93 1.57 1.73 -12.48
C MET A 93 1.34 0.73 -13.61
N GLU A 94 1.05 1.21 -14.82
CA GLU A 94 0.96 0.37 -16.02
C GLU A 94 2.30 -0.35 -16.31
N TYR A 95 3.41 0.34 -16.12
CA TYR A 95 4.75 -0.25 -16.22
C TYR A 95 4.94 -1.38 -15.20
N PHE A 96 4.69 -1.16 -13.91
CA PHE A 96 4.85 -2.20 -12.89
C PHE A 96 3.82 -3.32 -12.99
N TYR A 97 2.63 -3.05 -13.53
CA TYR A 97 1.61 -4.05 -13.82
C TYR A 97 2.14 -5.07 -14.84
N THR A 98 2.76 -4.60 -15.93
CA THR A 98 3.33 -5.45 -16.98
C THR A 98 4.66 -6.10 -16.58
N HIS A 99 5.45 -5.47 -15.71
CA HIS A 99 6.77 -5.97 -15.30
C HIS A 99 6.69 -6.85 -14.04
N THR A 100 6.00 -7.99 -14.17
CA THR A 100 5.66 -8.88 -13.05
C THR A 100 6.87 -9.37 -12.23
N LYS A 101 7.98 -9.75 -12.89
CA LYS A 101 9.20 -10.20 -12.22
C LYS A 101 9.82 -9.10 -11.35
N LEU A 102 9.94 -7.89 -11.89
CA LEU A 102 10.45 -6.72 -11.15
C LEU A 102 9.55 -6.41 -9.95
N ARG A 103 8.24 -6.32 -10.17
CA ARG A 103 7.25 -6.08 -9.12
C ARG A 103 7.33 -7.13 -8.01
N ASN A 104 7.46 -8.41 -8.37
CA ASN A 104 7.61 -9.49 -7.39
C ASN A 104 8.90 -9.37 -6.58
N ASN A 105 10.01 -9.00 -7.22
CA ASN A 105 11.29 -8.82 -6.53
C ASN A 105 11.21 -7.67 -5.52
N ILE A 106 10.66 -6.52 -5.93
CA ILE A 106 10.50 -5.36 -5.05
C ILE A 106 9.57 -5.71 -3.87
N PHE A 107 8.44 -6.37 -4.14
CA PHE A 107 7.54 -6.83 -3.08
C PHE A 107 8.26 -7.74 -2.08
N ASN A 108 9.02 -8.72 -2.56
CA ASN A 108 9.78 -9.62 -1.69
C ASN A 108 10.85 -8.87 -0.87
N ALA A 109 11.50 -7.87 -1.44
CA ALA A 109 12.45 -7.03 -0.70
C ALA A 109 11.78 -6.24 0.44
N VAL A 110 10.52 -5.82 0.27
CA VAL A 110 9.73 -5.24 1.38
C VAL A 110 9.47 -6.31 2.45
N VAL A 111 9.04 -7.52 2.07
CA VAL A 111 8.82 -8.62 3.02
C VAL A 111 10.10 -8.94 3.81
N ASP A 112 11.25 -9.02 3.13
CA ASP A 112 12.54 -9.28 3.76
C ASP A 112 12.93 -8.15 4.74
N SER A 113 12.59 -6.88 4.43
CA SER A 113 12.76 -5.75 5.36
C SER A 113 11.94 -5.92 6.63
N ILE A 114 10.65 -6.29 6.50
CA ILE A 114 9.74 -6.51 7.62
C ILE A 114 10.25 -7.66 8.51
N ILE A 115 10.75 -8.75 7.92
CA ILE A 115 11.37 -9.87 8.64
C ILE A 115 12.64 -9.41 9.36
N LYS A 116 13.51 -8.65 8.70
CA LYS A 116 14.75 -8.14 9.30
C LYS A 116 14.49 -7.21 10.49
N LYS A 117 13.40 -6.42 10.42
CA LYS A 117 12.90 -5.60 11.54
C LYS A 117 12.21 -6.42 12.64
N GLN A 118 12.14 -7.74 12.48
CA GLN A 118 11.47 -8.66 13.41
C GLN A 118 9.99 -8.33 13.63
N ALA A 119 9.33 -7.67 12.67
CA ALA A 119 7.92 -7.33 12.81
C ALA A 119 7.01 -8.56 12.58
N ILE A 120 7.47 -9.51 11.76
CA ILE A 120 6.78 -10.79 11.53
C ILE A 120 7.74 -11.95 11.75
N GLU A 121 7.17 -13.08 12.18
CA GLU A 121 7.88 -14.36 12.20
C GLU A 121 7.47 -15.20 10.98
N VAL A 122 8.45 -15.83 10.34
CA VAL A 122 8.19 -16.80 9.26
C VAL A 122 7.90 -18.15 9.88
N ILE A 123 6.70 -18.67 9.61
CA ILE A 123 6.25 -19.99 10.05
C ILE A 123 6.00 -20.90 8.85
N GLY A 124 6.08 -22.21 9.06
CA GLY A 124 5.95 -23.20 8.00
C GLY A 124 7.28 -23.57 7.32
N SER A 125 7.20 -24.30 6.21
CA SER A 125 8.38 -24.81 5.49
C SER A 125 8.83 -23.83 4.40
N SER A 126 10.03 -24.06 3.86
CA SER A 126 10.58 -23.29 2.73
C SER A 126 9.65 -23.25 1.50
N SER A 127 8.82 -24.28 1.31
CA SER A 127 7.86 -24.40 0.20
C SER A 127 6.47 -23.81 0.48
N LYS A 128 6.13 -23.55 1.75
CA LYS A 128 4.87 -22.93 2.18
C LYS A 128 5.15 -21.97 3.34
N LYS A 129 5.77 -20.84 3.01
CA LYS A 129 5.97 -19.74 3.97
C LYS A 129 4.61 -19.16 4.36
N ASP A 130 4.40 -19.07 5.66
CA ASP A 130 3.30 -18.36 6.29
C ASP A 130 3.91 -17.37 7.31
N TYR A 131 3.11 -16.42 7.79
CA TYR A 131 3.58 -15.33 8.64
C TYR A 131 2.76 -15.24 9.91
N SER A 132 3.42 -14.95 11.03
CA SER A 132 2.80 -14.79 12.35
C SER A 132 2.98 -13.36 12.85
N ASP A 133 1.88 -12.76 13.30
CA ASP A 133 1.86 -11.49 14.04
C ASP A 133 1.99 -11.75 15.54
N TYR A 134 3.17 -12.24 15.93
CA TYR A 134 3.45 -12.62 17.31
C TYR A 134 3.54 -11.41 18.27
N MET A 135 3.72 -10.20 17.74
CA MET A 135 3.78 -8.96 18.53
C MET A 135 2.46 -8.21 18.60
N ASN A 136 1.41 -8.68 17.91
CA ASN A 136 0.09 -8.05 17.79
C ASN A 136 0.15 -6.66 17.12
N ILE A 137 1.09 -6.46 16.19
CA ILE A 137 1.30 -5.20 15.46
C ILE A 137 0.08 -4.87 14.59
N GLY A 138 -0.54 -5.88 13.97
CA GLY A 138 -1.69 -5.69 13.10
C GLY A 138 -2.91 -5.17 13.84
N ASP A 139 -3.22 -5.73 15.01
CA ASP A 139 -4.29 -5.20 15.87
C ASP A 139 -3.98 -3.77 16.32
N MET A 140 -2.75 -3.48 16.73
CA MET A 140 -2.34 -2.12 17.10
C MET A 140 -2.52 -1.11 15.96
N MET A 141 -2.20 -1.48 14.71
CA MET A 141 -2.48 -0.65 13.54
C MET A 141 -3.97 -0.38 13.37
N ILE A 142 -4.81 -1.41 13.51
CA ILE A 142 -6.26 -1.27 13.40
C ILE A 142 -6.82 -0.39 14.52
N GLN A 143 -6.34 -0.54 15.76
CA GLN A 143 -6.76 0.33 16.86
C GLN A 143 -6.32 1.79 16.65
N LYS A 144 -5.11 2.02 16.11
CA LYS A 144 -4.66 3.38 15.72
C LYS A 144 -5.62 3.98 14.69
N ILE A 145 -5.97 3.22 13.65
CA ILE A 145 -6.93 3.66 12.62
C ILE A 145 -8.30 3.99 13.24
N ARG A 146 -8.81 3.17 14.18
CA ARG A 146 -10.06 3.46 14.89
C ARG A 146 -9.97 4.77 15.67
N ALA A 147 -8.94 4.93 16.49
CA ALA A 147 -8.76 6.11 17.34
C ALA A 147 -8.64 7.41 16.51
N GLU A 148 -7.99 7.37 15.34
CA GLU A 148 -7.81 8.55 14.51
C GLU A 148 -9.03 8.89 13.64
N LEU A 149 -9.72 7.88 13.09
CA LEU A 149 -10.77 8.12 12.08
C LEU A 149 -12.21 7.92 12.59
N LEU A 150 -12.42 7.15 13.66
CA LEU A 150 -13.74 6.89 14.22
C LEU A 150 -14.00 7.63 15.53
N GLU A 151 -12.95 8.12 16.19
CA GLU A 151 -13.02 8.88 17.43
C GLU A 151 -12.60 10.35 17.21
N GLU A 152 -12.54 11.15 18.28
CA GLU A 152 -12.10 12.56 18.24
C GLU A 152 -10.56 12.71 18.15
N GLY A 153 -9.90 11.80 17.43
CA GLY A 153 -8.47 11.82 17.23
C GLY A 153 -8.01 12.82 16.16
N ASN A 154 -6.75 13.25 16.27
CA ASN A 154 -6.06 13.93 15.18
C ASN A 154 -5.59 12.89 14.18
N ILE A 155 -5.89 13.11 12.91
CA ILE A 155 -5.54 12.18 11.84
C ILE A 155 -4.11 12.48 11.37
N ASP A 156 -3.23 11.49 11.52
CA ASP A 156 -1.85 11.54 11.04
C ASP A 156 -1.80 11.32 9.51
N GLU A 157 -0.92 12.04 8.81
CA GLU A 157 -0.82 11.97 7.35
C GLU A 157 -0.43 10.56 6.87
N ASN A 158 0.44 9.88 7.59
CA ASN A 158 0.83 8.50 7.28
C ASN A 158 -0.36 7.54 7.44
N THR A 159 -1.18 7.72 8.49
CA THR A 159 -2.43 6.95 8.66
C THR A 159 -3.37 7.18 7.49
N MET A 160 -3.52 8.42 6.99
CA MET A 160 -4.37 8.68 5.82
C MET A 160 -3.92 7.91 4.58
N TYR A 161 -2.62 7.91 4.29
CA TYR A 161 -2.08 7.16 3.15
C TYR A 161 -2.23 5.65 3.32
N LEU A 162 -1.99 5.12 4.52
CA LEU A 162 -2.19 3.70 4.82
C LEU A 162 -3.67 3.30 4.61
N VAL A 163 -4.60 4.06 5.18
CA VAL A 163 -6.04 3.81 5.05
C VAL A 163 -6.47 3.89 3.59
N LEU A 164 -5.98 4.88 2.84
CA LEU A 164 -6.25 5.01 1.41
C LEU A 164 -5.75 3.80 0.60
N LEU A 165 -4.55 3.30 0.89
CA LEU A 165 -3.99 2.08 0.27
C LEU A 165 -4.83 0.85 0.61
N MET A 166 -5.20 0.69 1.88
CA MET A 166 -6.00 -0.43 2.35
C MET A 166 -7.41 -0.41 1.75
N ASP A 167 -8.04 0.76 1.64
CA ASP A 167 -9.36 0.93 1.04
C ASP A 167 -9.34 0.58 -0.45
N SER A 168 -8.39 1.16 -1.20
CA SER A 168 -8.25 0.95 -2.64
C SER A 168 -7.95 -0.51 -2.97
N ASN A 169 -7.21 -1.21 -2.10
CA ASN A 169 -6.92 -2.64 -2.23
C ASN A 169 -7.99 -3.55 -1.59
N LYS A 170 -9.14 -2.99 -1.15
CA LYS A 170 -10.30 -3.67 -0.52
C LYS A 170 -9.98 -4.39 0.80
N MET A 171 -8.87 -4.03 1.43
CA MET A 171 -8.38 -4.65 2.64
C MET A 171 -9.17 -4.23 3.89
N LEU A 172 -9.66 -2.98 3.96
CA LEU A 172 -10.42 -2.47 5.12
C LEU A 172 -11.65 -3.33 5.46
N THR A 173 -12.33 -3.86 4.44
CA THR A 173 -13.52 -4.71 4.62
C THR A 173 -13.26 -6.02 5.38
N SER A 174 -11.98 -6.36 5.60
CA SER A 174 -11.57 -7.52 6.41
C SER A 174 -11.39 -7.18 7.90
N TYR A 175 -11.27 -5.90 8.24
CA TYR A 175 -10.90 -5.44 9.59
C TYR A 175 -12.03 -4.67 10.30
N PHE A 176 -12.92 -4.08 9.53
CA PHE A 176 -13.99 -3.22 10.03
C PHE A 176 -15.35 -3.81 9.68
N SER A 177 -16.31 -3.67 10.60
CA SER A 177 -17.72 -3.94 10.31
C SER A 177 -18.23 -3.01 9.19
N ASP A 178 -19.34 -3.37 8.53
CA ASP A 178 -19.91 -2.54 7.47
C ASP A 178 -20.25 -1.12 7.97
N TYR A 179 -20.66 -0.99 9.24
CA TYR A 179 -20.90 0.30 9.90
C TYR A 179 -19.60 1.09 10.10
N GLU A 180 -18.58 0.50 10.73
CA GLU A 180 -17.28 1.16 10.93
C GLU A 180 -16.64 1.55 9.60
N TYR A 181 -16.69 0.67 8.60
CA TYR A 181 -16.17 0.93 7.26
C TYR A 181 -16.86 2.13 6.62
N LYS A 182 -18.19 2.24 6.71
CA LYS A 182 -18.93 3.39 6.19
C LYS A 182 -18.47 4.69 6.88
N SER A 183 -18.39 4.70 8.20
CA SER A 183 -17.92 5.86 8.97
C SER A 183 -16.47 6.24 8.65
N LEU A 184 -15.58 5.25 8.48
CA LEU A 184 -14.19 5.47 8.05
C LEU A 184 -14.11 6.18 6.69
N VAL A 185 -14.85 5.67 5.70
CA VAL A 185 -14.87 6.25 4.34
C VAL A 185 -15.44 7.66 4.36
N GLU A 186 -16.54 7.89 5.09
CA GLU A 186 -17.13 9.23 5.25
C GLU A 186 -16.14 10.22 5.88
N LYS A 187 -15.42 9.81 6.94
CA LYS A 187 -14.38 10.63 7.56
C LYS A 187 -13.24 10.94 6.59
N MET A 188 -12.77 9.94 5.84
CA MET A 188 -11.72 10.11 4.84
C MET A 188 -12.14 11.06 3.72
N GLU A 189 -13.39 11.02 3.26
CA GLU A 189 -13.90 11.97 2.27
C GLU A 189 -14.02 13.39 2.84
N MET A 190 -14.50 13.57 4.08
CA MET A 190 -14.54 14.89 4.72
C MET A 190 -13.14 15.52 4.85
N VAL A 191 -12.15 14.71 5.22
CA VAL A 191 -10.75 15.17 5.31
C VAL A 191 -10.19 15.50 3.93
N TYR A 192 -10.56 14.70 2.93
CA TYR A 192 -10.20 14.94 1.53
C TYR A 192 -10.73 16.29 1.03
N GLU A 193 -12.00 16.61 1.29
CA GLU A 193 -12.62 17.86 0.84
C GLU A 193 -12.08 19.09 1.56
N SER A 194 -11.69 18.94 2.84
CA SER A 194 -11.33 20.07 3.68
C SER A 194 -9.82 20.35 3.78
N LYS A 195 -8.96 19.34 3.63
CA LYS A 195 -7.54 19.43 4.05
C LYS A 195 -6.53 18.69 3.14
N ALA A 196 -6.96 17.98 2.10
CA ALA A 196 -6.03 17.20 1.29
C ALA A 196 -5.13 18.06 0.39
N THR A 197 -3.84 17.72 0.36
CA THR A 197 -2.85 18.25 -0.57
C THR A 197 -3.16 17.83 -2.01
N ASP A 198 -2.69 18.59 -3.00
CA ASP A 198 -2.83 18.22 -4.41
C ASP A 198 -2.16 16.87 -4.70
N THR A 199 -1.04 16.57 -4.03
CA THR A 199 -0.37 15.28 -4.10
C THR A 199 -1.28 14.14 -3.63
N PHE A 200 -1.95 14.28 -2.49
CA PHE A 200 -2.91 13.29 -2.00
C PHE A 200 -4.03 13.04 -3.02
N LYS A 201 -4.58 14.10 -3.63
CA LYS A 201 -5.63 14.00 -4.66
C LYS A 201 -5.16 13.23 -5.89
N ILE A 202 -3.95 13.53 -6.38
CA ILE A 202 -3.36 12.83 -7.52
C ILE A 202 -3.14 11.35 -7.21
N ILE A 203 -2.63 11.03 -6.02
CA ILE A 203 -2.39 9.65 -5.57
C ILE A 203 -3.72 8.87 -5.48
N LYS A 204 -4.74 9.44 -4.85
CA LYS A 204 -6.09 8.85 -4.76
C LYS A 204 -6.67 8.57 -6.15
N LYS A 205 -6.52 9.50 -7.10
CA LYS A 205 -6.95 9.29 -8.50
C LYS A 205 -6.18 8.15 -9.16
N ALA A 206 -4.85 8.09 -8.98
CA ALA A 206 -4.04 7.02 -9.53
C ALA A 206 -4.43 5.64 -8.98
N MET A 207 -4.78 5.54 -7.70
CA MET A 207 -5.27 4.29 -7.11
C MET A 207 -6.62 3.85 -7.68
N LYS A 208 -7.55 4.79 -7.94
CA LYS A 208 -8.81 4.48 -8.65
C LYS A 208 -8.56 3.92 -10.06
N ASP A 209 -7.58 4.45 -10.78
CA ASP A 209 -7.18 3.91 -12.09
C ASP A 209 -6.63 2.47 -11.97
N ILE A 210 -5.85 2.17 -10.92
CA ILE A 210 -5.34 0.82 -10.64
C ILE A 210 -6.45 -0.17 -10.28
N GLU A 211 -7.44 0.27 -9.50
CA GLU A 211 -8.60 -0.54 -9.16
C GLU A 211 -9.35 -0.97 -10.42
N ALA A 212 -9.57 -0.03 -11.35
CA ALA A 212 -10.17 -0.33 -12.65
C ALA A 212 -9.34 -1.34 -13.47
N LEU A 213 -8.01 -1.18 -13.52
CA LEU A 213 -7.11 -2.14 -14.16
C LEU A 213 -7.21 -3.54 -13.53
N SER A 214 -7.24 -3.62 -12.20
CA SER A 214 -7.28 -4.89 -11.47
C SER A 214 -8.62 -5.61 -11.65
N ALA A 215 -9.73 -4.86 -11.72
CA ALA A 215 -11.05 -5.42 -11.99
C ALA A 215 -11.15 -6.04 -13.39
N ILE A 216 -10.54 -5.42 -14.41
CA ILE A 216 -10.49 -5.96 -15.77
C ILE A 216 -9.75 -7.31 -15.79
N THR A 217 -8.63 -7.44 -15.06
CA THR A 217 -7.90 -8.71 -14.95
C THR A 217 -8.77 -9.83 -14.41
N VAL A 218 -9.49 -9.57 -13.31
CA VAL A 218 -10.35 -10.58 -12.67
C VAL A 218 -11.46 -11.04 -13.62
N ILE A 219 -12.07 -10.12 -14.37
CA ILE A 219 -13.07 -10.45 -15.39
C ILE A 219 -12.46 -11.30 -16.51
N GLY A 220 -11.26 -10.93 -17.00
CA GLY A 220 -10.53 -11.70 -18.01
C GLY A 220 -10.22 -13.12 -17.55
N ASP A 221 -9.68 -13.28 -16.34
CA ASP A 221 -9.35 -14.58 -15.76
C ASP A 221 -10.61 -15.46 -15.57
N LEU A 222 -11.74 -14.86 -15.17
CA LEU A 222 -13.02 -15.56 -15.07
C LEU A 222 -13.51 -16.05 -16.44
N ILE A 223 -13.47 -15.21 -17.46
CA ILE A 223 -13.87 -15.59 -18.83
C ILE A 223 -12.96 -16.70 -19.37
N SER A 224 -11.66 -16.61 -19.17
CA SER A 224 -10.69 -17.64 -19.58
C SER A 224 -10.80 -18.96 -18.80
N SER A 225 -11.42 -18.95 -17.62
CA SER A 225 -11.65 -20.17 -16.82
C SER A 225 -12.93 -20.94 -17.22
N ILE A 226 -13.81 -20.32 -18.02
CA ILE A 226 -15.11 -20.87 -18.44
C ILE A 226 -15.06 -21.38 -19.91
N GLY A 227 -14.06 -20.97 -20.70
CA GLY A 227 -13.82 -21.43 -22.07
C GLY A 227 -12.75 -22.50 -22.16
#